data_AF-A0A9E0LUX5-F1
#
_entry.id   AF-A0A9E0LUX5-F1
#
_cell.length_a   1.000
_cell.length_b   1.000
_cell.length_c   1.000
_cell.angle_alpha   90.00
_cell.angle_beta   90.00
_cell.angle_gamma   90.00
#
_symmetry.space_group_name_H-M   'P 1'
#
loop_
_entity.id
_entity.type
_entity.pdbx_description
1 polymer ?
#
loop_
_entity_poly.entity_id
_entity_poly.type
_entity_poly.pdbx_seq_one_letter_code
_entity_poly.pdbx_strand_id
1 'polypeptide(L)'
;MLSCRNPSLTLGALLLLALASATTAPAAEEPAKRWALLVGVSDYRDSSILPLRFAASDAGALAEALLSSPHGGYAPERIRLLAGNAGVQATAARVKEEIELLRTQVGLSDTLFVFVSSHGVETAAGPVLVLNETTVEQVETTGLPVPELFRLLRSLPVKTRMLVLDACHSGMSKGGPSGAMSYTLADALESGATGTAVLSSSRLGQESFESDEFRRGVFTHYLIEALGGAAGVDRDHDGRISLDEAALYTERRLFEWGRTAGRVQQPWLIRTGSASAPIALSLVPEVDIFGARAKSVEAMGTLHVTFKVEPEGNQFLVRAAIRPEGLPPGKGYVSFTATLESGTRTSWRALILQGSPLNLLPLQRLPSRPTQLTLEERLYTPDMTSFVPVRVVEESAAAH
;
A
#
# COMPACT_ATOMS: atom_id res chain seq x y z
N MET A 1 0.15 91.52 -41.52
CA MET A 1 -0.66 90.40 -42.05
C MET A 1 -0.29 89.14 -41.28
N LEU A 2 -1.30 88.32 -40.96
CA LEU A 2 -1.23 86.98 -40.33
C LEU A 2 -0.86 87.00 -38.83
N SER A 3 -1.52 86.28 -37.93
CA SER A 3 -2.69 85.41 -38.01
C SER A 3 -3.13 85.11 -36.56
N CYS A 4 -4.45 84.99 -36.34
CA CYS A 4 -5.06 84.57 -35.09
C CYS A 4 -4.72 83.10 -34.75
N ARG A 5 -4.66 82.75 -33.46
CA ARG A 5 -5.48 81.66 -32.86
C ARG A 5 -5.32 81.56 -31.33
N ASN A 6 -6.47 81.38 -30.70
CA ASN A 6 -6.76 81.24 -29.27
C ASN A 6 -6.08 80.05 -28.59
N PRO A 7 -5.80 80.11 -27.27
CA PRO A 7 -5.59 78.93 -26.44
C PRO A 7 -6.93 78.38 -25.95
N SER A 8 -7.16 77.09 -26.14
CA SER A 8 -8.30 76.35 -25.57
C SER A 8 -7.88 75.78 -24.21
N LEU A 9 -8.60 76.19 -23.17
CA LEU A 9 -8.57 75.62 -21.81
C LEU A 9 -8.99 74.15 -21.87
N THR A 10 -8.13 73.26 -21.36
CA THR A 10 -8.48 71.85 -21.18
C THR A 10 -8.96 71.60 -19.75
N LEU A 11 -10.10 70.91 -19.69
CA LEU A 11 -10.88 70.52 -18.54
C LEU A 11 -10.09 69.54 -17.65
N GLY A 12 -10.09 69.77 -16.33
CA GLY A 12 -9.63 68.79 -15.36
C GLY A 12 -10.64 67.65 -15.19
N ALA A 13 -10.12 66.44 -14.94
CA ALA A 13 -10.88 65.36 -14.31
C ALA A 13 -9.93 64.51 -13.45
N LEU A 14 -10.30 64.39 -12.18
CA LEU A 14 -9.65 63.67 -11.09
C LEU A 14 -9.26 62.23 -11.47
N LEU A 15 -8.01 61.87 -11.20
CA LEU A 15 -7.56 60.49 -11.17
C LEU A 15 -7.76 59.93 -9.74
N LEU A 16 -8.86 59.19 -9.51
CA LEU A 16 -9.01 58.36 -8.31
C LEU A 16 -8.06 57.17 -8.42
N LEU A 17 -6.97 57.16 -7.66
CA LEU A 17 -6.19 55.94 -7.44
C LEU A 17 -6.98 55.01 -6.52
N ALA A 18 -7.67 54.04 -7.11
CA ALA A 18 -8.11 52.86 -6.39
C ALA A 18 -6.87 52.01 -6.07
N LEU A 19 -6.40 52.05 -4.82
CA LEU A 19 -5.45 51.08 -4.28
C LEU A 19 -6.17 49.74 -4.16
N ALA A 20 -6.12 48.95 -5.24
CA ALA A 20 -6.48 47.55 -5.19
C ALA A 20 -5.49 46.85 -4.24
N SER A 21 -5.92 46.60 -3.01
CA SER A 21 -5.24 45.64 -2.14
C SER A 21 -5.36 44.30 -2.82
N ALA A 22 -4.29 43.86 -3.49
CA ALA A 22 -4.17 42.50 -3.97
C ALA A 22 -4.15 41.61 -2.74
N THR A 23 -5.31 41.05 -2.39
CA THR A 23 -5.38 39.91 -1.48
C THR A 23 -4.64 38.79 -2.20
N THR A 24 -3.36 38.58 -1.87
CA THR A 24 -2.66 37.38 -2.30
C THR A 24 -3.43 36.22 -1.71
N ALA A 25 -4.19 35.52 -2.55
CA ALA A 25 -4.73 34.22 -2.21
C ALA A 25 -3.56 33.41 -1.63
N PRO A 26 -3.74 32.71 -0.49
CA PRO A 26 -2.68 31.86 0.05
C PRO A 26 -2.22 30.94 -1.09
N ALA A 27 -0.91 30.93 -1.33
CA ALA A 27 -0.32 30.01 -2.30
C ALA A 27 -0.87 28.61 -1.98
N ALA A 28 -1.45 27.95 -2.99
CA ALA A 28 -1.97 26.60 -2.81
C ALA A 28 -0.88 25.76 -2.14
N GLU A 29 -1.19 25.21 -0.97
CA GLU A 29 -0.23 24.43 -0.19
C GLU A 29 0.16 23.23 -1.07
N GLU A 30 1.45 23.11 -1.40
CA GLU A 30 1.97 22.00 -2.20
C GLU A 30 1.49 20.67 -1.60
N PRO A 31 0.99 19.73 -2.41
CA PRO A 31 0.43 18.49 -1.90
C PRO A 31 1.48 17.73 -1.09
N ALA A 32 1.07 17.23 0.08
CA ALA A 32 1.92 16.45 0.99
C ALA A 32 2.63 15.32 0.24
N LYS A 33 3.97 15.29 0.33
CA LYS A 33 4.80 14.30 -0.37
C LYS A 33 5.03 13.09 0.52
N ARG A 34 5.27 11.95 -0.12
CA ARG A 34 5.63 10.70 0.54
C ARG A 34 7.08 10.34 0.22
N TRP A 35 7.85 10.06 1.26
CA TRP A 35 9.26 9.72 1.19
C TRP A 35 9.51 8.37 1.84
N ALA A 36 10.39 7.56 1.26
CA ALA A 36 10.74 6.25 1.79
C ALA A 36 12.24 6.10 2.00
N LEU A 37 12.65 5.52 3.13
CA LEU A 37 13.99 5.01 3.37
C LEU A 37 13.90 3.51 3.66
N LEU A 38 14.38 2.69 2.73
CA LEU A 38 14.25 1.24 2.77
C LEU A 38 15.64 0.63 2.91
N VAL A 39 15.87 -0.09 4.01
CA VAL A 39 17.17 -0.65 4.36
C VAL A 39 17.03 -2.17 4.44
N GLY A 40 17.83 -2.90 3.68
CA GLY A 40 17.85 -4.36 3.68
C GLY A 40 19.29 -4.87 3.76
N VAL A 41 19.61 -5.62 4.81
CA VAL A 41 20.97 -6.11 5.09
C VAL A 41 20.98 -7.64 5.03
N SER A 42 21.45 -8.19 3.91
CA SER A 42 21.59 -9.65 3.73
C SER A 42 22.99 -10.14 4.08
N ASP A 43 24.02 -9.40 3.67
CA ASP A 43 25.41 -9.77 3.87
C ASP A 43 26.09 -8.88 4.92
N TYR A 44 26.99 -9.49 5.68
CA TYR A 44 27.76 -8.86 6.74
C TYR A 44 29.27 -9.03 6.46
N ARG A 45 30.06 -8.00 6.73
CA ARG A 45 31.52 -8.08 6.56
C ARG A 45 32.18 -8.98 7.59
N ASP A 46 31.67 -8.95 8.82
CA ASP A 46 32.10 -9.86 9.86
C ASP A 46 31.50 -11.24 9.59
N SER A 47 32.35 -12.21 9.22
CA SER A 47 31.96 -13.59 8.93
C SER A 47 31.36 -14.34 10.11
N SER A 48 31.48 -13.80 11.32
CA SER A 48 30.86 -14.35 12.52
C SER A 48 29.35 -14.12 12.53
N ILE A 49 28.88 -13.12 11.79
CA ILE A 49 27.47 -12.77 11.63
C ILE A 49 26.89 -13.59 10.47
N LEU A 50 25.86 -14.38 10.76
CA LEU A 50 25.22 -15.21 9.74
C LEU A 50 24.46 -14.33 8.73
N PRO A 51 24.61 -14.56 7.42
CA PRO A 51 23.88 -13.81 6.41
C PRO A 51 22.38 -14.12 6.45
N LEU A 52 21.57 -13.13 6.08
CA LEU A 52 20.14 -13.26 5.84
C LEU A 52 19.88 -13.47 4.34
N ARG A 53 18.98 -14.38 3.98
CA ARG A 53 18.78 -14.77 2.58
C ARG A 53 18.01 -13.74 1.78
N PHE A 54 17.09 -13.01 2.40
CA PHE A 54 16.07 -12.23 1.71
C PHE A 54 15.94 -10.78 2.17
N ALA A 55 16.59 -10.34 3.25
CA ALA A 55 16.47 -8.97 3.77
C ALA A 55 16.71 -7.87 2.71
N ALA A 56 17.73 -8.01 1.85
CA ALA A 56 17.95 -7.08 0.74
C ALA A 56 16.84 -7.14 -0.32
N SER A 57 16.38 -8.34 -0.68
CA SER A 57 15.28 -8.50 -1.64
C SER A 57 13.92 -8.07 -1.10
N ASP A 58 13.73 -8.11 0.22
CA ASP A 58 12.55 -7.62 0.93
C ASP A 58 12.45 -6.11 0.80
N ALA A 59 13.53 -5.39 1.08
CA ALA A 59 13.59 -3.93 0.87
C ALA A 59 13.35 -3.55 -0.60
N GLY A 60 13.92 -4.31 -1.55
CA GLY A 60 13.67 -4.11 -2.98
C GLY A 60 12.21 -4.36 -3.38
N ALA A 61 11.61 -5.45 -2.91
CA ALA A 61 10.22 -5.78 -3.22
C ALA A 61 9.24 -4.79 -2.60
N LEU A 62 9.55 -4.26 -1.42
CA LEU A 62 8.78 -3.20 -0.80
C LEU A 62 8.92 -1.87 -1.57
N ALA A 63 10.12 -1.56 -2.09
CA ALA A 63 10.31 -0.42 -2.99
C ALA A 63 9.40 -0.54 -4.22
N GLU A 64 9.40 -1.70 -4.88
CA GLU A 64 8.52 -1.98 -6.01
C GLU A 64 7.05 -1.84 -5.62
N ALA A 65 6.63 -2.39 -4.48
CA ALA A 65 5.23 -2.26 -4.02
C ALA A 65 4.81 -0.80 -3.77
N LEU A 66 5.70 0.02 -3.21
CA LEU A 66 5.46 1.45 -2.99
C LEU A 66 5.41 2.26 -4.29
N LEU A 67 6.10 1.80 -5.34
CA LEU A 67 6.06 2.38 -6.69
C LEU A 67 4.87 1.89 -7.52
N SER A 68 4.54 0.60 -7.42
CA SER A 68 3.61 -0.11 -8.30
C SER A 68 2.16 -0.02 -7.87
N SER A 69 1.89 0.29 -6.60
CA SER A 69 0.54 0.60 -6.18
C SER A 69 0.07 1.79 -7.03
N PRO A 70 -1.09 1.73 -7.71
CA PRO A 70 -1.64 2.87 -8.46
C PRO A 70 -1.80 4.16 -7.62
N HIS A 71 -1.47 4.08 -6.32
CA HIS A 71 -1.69 5.07 -5.31
C HIS A 71 -0.67 5.08 -4.15
N GLY A 72 0.49 4.43 -4.29
CA GLY A 72 1.54 4.51 -3.26
C GLY A 72 1.95 5.96 -3.01
N GLY A 73 1.83 6.83 -4.02
CA GLY A 73 2.12 8.25 -3.93
C GLY A 73 3.60 8.55 -3.67
N TYR A 74 4.46 7.54 -3.77
CA TYR A 74 5.92 7.66 -3.74
C TYR A 74 6.43 7.84 -5.16
N ALA A 75 7.09 8.95 -5.42
CA ALA A 75 7.81 9.15 -6.68
C ALA A 75 9.17 8.43 -6.60
N PRO A 76 9.71 7.88 -7.71
CA PRO A 76 11.00 7.18 -7.71
C PRO A 76 12.13 7.97 -7.05
N GLU A 77 12.20 9.28 -7.27
CA GLU A 77 13.22 10.16 -6.70
C GLU A 77 13.10 10.36 -5.17
N ARG A 78 12.01 9.88 -4.55
CA ARG A 78 11.71 9.98 -3.11
C ARG A 78 11.86 8.66 -2.37
N ILE A 79 12.28 7.60 -3.05
CA ILE A 79 12.65 6.33 -2.44
C ILE A 79 14.17 6.26 -2.32
N ARG A 80 14.67 6.12 -1.10
CA ARG A 80 16.07 5.83 -0.78
C ARG A 80 16.17 4.35 -0.46
N LEU A 81 16.71 3.57 -1.39
CA LEU A 81 16.91 2.12 -1.21
C LEU A 81 18.37 1.84 -0.88
N LEU A 82 18.60 1.36 0.34
CA LEU A 82 19.87 0.84 0.83
C LEU A 82 19.76 -0.68 0.99
N ALA A 83 19.83 -1.40 -0.11
CA ALA A 83 19.78 -2.85 -0.15
C ALA A 83 20.89 -3.36 -1.09
N GLY A 84 21.74 -4.27 -0.61
CA GLY A 84 23.05 -4.45 -1.21
C GLY A 84 23.50 -5.89 -1.42
N ASN A 85 23.28 -6.40 -2.64
CA ASN A 85 24.16 -7.37 -3.31
C ASN A 85 24.89 -6.72 -4.52
N ALA A 86 24.60 -5.44 -4.84
CA ALA A 86 24.98 -4.75 -6.08
C ALA A 86 25.71 -3.40 -5.83
N GLY A 87 26.62 -3.34 -4.85
CA GLY A 87 27.55 -2.21 -4.67
C GLY A 87 27.13 -1.09 -3.73
N VAL A 88 25.84 -0.97 -3.38
CA VAL A 88 25.36 -0.03 -2.33
C VAL A 88 25.27 -0.79 -1.00
N GLN A 89 26.21 -0.55 -0.08
CA GLN A 89 26.22 -1.22 1.22
C GLN A 89 25.35 -0.48 2.23
N ALA A 90 24.46 -1.21 2.91
CA ALA A 90 23.64 -0.72 4.00
C ALA A 90 24.46 -0.62 5.30
N THR A 91 25.36 0.37 5.35
CA THR A 91 26.18 0.67 6.54
C THR A 91 25.46 1.67 7.45
N ALA A 92 25.79 1.67 8.75
CA ALA A 92 25.22 2.64 9.68
C ALA A 92 25.53 4.09 9.25
N ALA A 93 26.74 4.34 8.73
CA ALA A 93 27.13 5.64 8.20
C ALA A 93 26.24 6.07 7.01
N ARG A 94 25.96 5.16 6.08
CA ARG A 94 25.12 5.46 4.91
C ARG A 94 23.66 5.73 5.30
N VAL A 95 23.12 4.97 6.24
CA VAL A 95 21.76 5.23 6.78
C VAL A 95 21.69 6.63 7.40
N LYS A 96 22.69 7.01 8.21
CA LYS A 96 22.77 8.34 8.82
C LYS A 96 22.87 9.44 7.76
N GLU A 97 23.70 9.24 6.73
CA GLU A 97 23.85 10.16 5.61
C GLU A 97 22.53 10.38 4.85
N GLU A 98 21.79 9.31 4.52
CA GLU A 98 20.50 9.43 3.84
C GLU A 98 19.47 10.19 4.70
N ILE A 99 19.46 9.97 6.01
CA ILE A 99 18.59 10.74 6.92
C ILE A 99 18.96 12.23 6.91
N GLU A 100 20.25 12.57 6.91
CA GLU A 100 20.68 13.97 6.80
C GLU A 100 20.35 14.59 5.44
N LEU A 101 20.43 13.84 4.34
CA LEU A 101 19.98 14.30 3.04
C LEU A 101 18.47 14.58 3.03
N LEU A 102 17.66 13.67 3.61
CA LEU A 102 16.21 13.83 3.74
C LEU A 102 15.85 15.10 4.53
N ARG A 103 16.63 15.49 5.54
CA ARG A 103 16.40 16.73 6.32
C ARG A 103 16.22 17.97 5.45
N THR A 104 16.93 18.02 4.31
CA THR A 104 16.89 19.17 3.39
C THR A 104 15.80 19.06 2.32
N GLN A 105 15.14 17.91 2.21
CA GLN A 105 14.23 17.58 1.11
C GLN A 105 12.77 17.44 1.56
N VAL A 106 12.55 17.00 2.80
CA VAL A 106 11.22 16.79 3.37
C VAL A 106 10.64 18.07 3.96
N GLY A 107 9.33 18.23 3.86
CA GLY A 107 8.57 19.35 4.44
C GLY A 107 7.62 18.92 5.56
N LEU A 108 7.11 19.89 6.32
CA LEU A 108 6.26 19.65 7.50
C LEU A 108 5.00 18.84 7.18
N SER A 109 4.42 19.01 5.99
CA SER A 109 3.22 18.29 5.56
C SER A 109 3.54 16.89 5.01
N ASP A 110 4.81 16.53 4.82
CA ASP A 110 5.23 15.27 4.23
C ASP A 110 5.12 14.09 5.21
N THR A 111 5.11 12.90 4.64
CA THR A 111 5.13 11.62 5.35
C THR A 111 6.40 10.83 5.02
N LEU A 112 7.02 10.27 6.04
CA LEU A 112 8.21 9.41 5.90
C LEU A 112 7.89 7.97 6.29
N PHE A 113 8.13 7.04 5.38
CA PHE A 113 8.08 5.60 5.62
C PHE A 113 9.51 5.06 5.69
N VAL A 114 9.86 4.38 6.77
CA VAL A 114 11.19 3.76 6.94
C VAL A 114 10.99 2.27 7.16
N PHE A 115 11.69 1.47 6.38
CA PHE A 115 11.72 0.02 6.53
C PHE A 115 13.15 -0.41 6.81
N VAL A 116 13.34 -1.28 7.81
CA VAL A 116 14.64 -1.91 8.07
C VAL A 116 14.42 -3.42 8.21
N SER A 117 15.06 -4.19 7.33
CA SER A 117 15.20 -5.64 7.46
C SER A 117 16.68 -5.99 7.67
N SER A 118 16.99 -6.54 8.84
CA SER A 118 18.35 -6.88 9.25
C SER A 118 18.30 -7.77 10.50
N HIS A 119 19.45 -8.30 10.94
CA HIS A 119 19.59 -8.72 12.34
C HIS A 119 19.40 -7.55 13.30
N GLY A 120 18.95 -7.86 14.51
CA GLY A 120 18.92 -6.95 15.65
C GLY A 120 19.49 -7.63 16.88
N VAL A 121 20.14 -6.86 17.75
CA VAL A 121 20.65 -7.35 19.03
C VAL A 121 20.26 -6.39 20.15
N GLU A 122 19.93 -6.95 21.31
CA GLU A 122 19.76 -6.18 22.54
C GLU A 122 21.10 -6.11 23.26
N THR A 123 21.59 -4.90 23.51
CA THR A 123 22.83 -4.65 24.26
C THR A 123 22.52 -4.02 25.61
N ALA A 124 23.54 -3.76 26.44
CA ALA A 124 23.35 -3.07 27.72
C ALA A 124 22.87 -1.62 27.54
N ALA A 125 23.27 -0.96 26.44
CA ALA A 125 22.81 0.38 26.08
C ALA A 125 21.45 0.38 25.36
N GLY A 126 20.96 -0.80 24.97
CA GLY A 126 19.66 -0.98 24.34
C GLY A 126 19.74 -1.66 22.96
N PRO A 127 18.66 -1.55 22.18
CA PRO A 127 18.51 -2.25 20.92
C PRO A 127 19.39 -1.65 19.83
N VAL A 128 20.07 -2.51 19.08
CA VAL A 128 20.96 -2.14 17.98
C VAL A 128 20.59 -2.93 16.73
N LEU A 129 20.40 -2.22 15.62
CA LEU A 129 20.30 -2.82 14.29
C LEU A 129 21.71 -3.20 13.84
N VAL A 130 21.85 -4.42 13.31
CA VAL A 130 23.11 -4.92 12.75
C VAL A 130 23.14 -4.59 11.26
N LEU A 131 24.10 -3.75 10.88
CA LEU A 131 24.28 -3.22 9.52
C LEU A 131 25.45 -3.95 8.85
N ASN A 132 25.68 -3.71 7.56
CA ASN A 132 26.65 -4.48 6.77
C ASN A 132 28.08 -4.50 7.36
N GLU A 133 28.55 -3.39 7.95
CA GLU A 133 29.89 -3.26 8.54
C GLU A 133 29.92 -3.48 10.06
N THR A 134 28.80 -3.95 10.63
CA THR A 134 28.76 -4.26 12.05
C THR A 134 29.66 -5.46 12.38
N THR A 135 30.36 -5.37 13.51
CA THR A 135 31.19 -6.45 14.06
C THR A 135 30.61 -6.95 15.37
N VAL A 136 30.80 -8.24 15.68
CA VAL A 136 30.31 -8.85 16.91
C VAL A 136 30.93 -8.18 18.14
N GLU A 137 32.21 -7.81 18.09
CA GLU A 137 32.94 -7.21 19.21
C GLU A 137 32.56 -5.76 19.47
N GLN A 138 32.06 -5.05 18.47
CA GLN A 138 31.81 -3.60 18.53
C GLN A 138 30.41 -3.25 18.02
N VAL A 139 29.41 -4.08 18.35
CA VAL A 139 28.06 -3.94 17.81
C VAL A 139 27.42 -2.59 18.11
N GLU A 140 27.62 -2.03 19.30
CA GLU A 140 27.05 -0.71 19.67
C GLU A 140 27.64 0.45 18.87
N THR A 141 28.92 0.38 18.47
CA THR A 141 29.60 1.46 17.76
C THR A 141 29.61 1.29 16.24
N THR A 142 29.50 0.05 15.75
CA THR A 142 29.53 -0.29 14.31
C THR A 142 28.14 -0.63 13.76
N GLY A 143 27.18 -0.93 14.63
CA GLY A 143 25.75 -1.02 14.32
C GLY A 143 25.04 0.33 14.40
N LEU A 144 23.72 0.30 14.33
CA LEU A 144 22.88 1.47 14.49
C LEU A 144 21.94 1.29 15.69
N PRO A 145 22.24 1.93 16.84
CA PRO A 145 21.32 1.93 17.97
C PRO A 145 19.94 2.46 17.56
N VAL A 146 18.89 1.70 17.85
CA VAL A 146 17.51 2.09 17.53
C VAL A 146 17.11 3.41 18.21
N PRO A 147 17.54 3.73 19.46
CA PRO A 147 17.31 5.05 20.03
C PRO A 147 17.99 6.17 19.24
N GLU A 148 19.17 5.91 18.67
CA GLU A 148 19.84 6.87 17.79
C GLU A 148 19.07 7.06 16.48
N LEU A 149 18.61 5.97 15.85
CA LEU A 149 17.76 6.04 14.65
C LEU A 149 16.51 6.89 14.92
N PHE A 150 15.78 6.64 16.01
CA PHE A 150 14.62 7.44 16.38
C PHE A 150 14.98 8.91 16.60
N ARG A 151 16.08 9.21 17.29
CA ARG A 151 16.54 10.59 17.50
C ARG A 151 16.80 11.31 16.17
N LEU A 152 17.47 10.64 15.23
CA LEU A 152 17.75 11.18 13.90
C LEU A 152 16.45 11.45 13.13
N LEU A 153 15.54 10.49 13.08
CA LEU A 153 14.26 10.62 12.38
C LEU A 153 13.35 11.69 13.00
N ARG A 154 13.31 11.80 14.34
CA ARG A 154 12.56 12.85 15.04
C ARG A 154 13.01 14.26 14.67
N SER A 155 14.29 14.42 14.33
CA SER A 155 14.85 15.72 13.96
C SER A 155 14.46 16.18 12.55
N LEU A 156 13.85 15.31 11.72
CA LEU A 156 13.36 15.67 10.40
C LEU A 156 12.08 16.51 10.51
N PRO A 157 11.85 17.52 9.66
CA PRO A 157 10.64 18.33 9.69
C PRO A 157 9.48 17.62 8.98
N VAL A 158 9.05 16.46 9.46
CA VAL A 158 7.88 15.73 8.92
C VAL A 158 6.78 15.55 9.97
N LYS A 159 5.52 15.60 9.55
CA LYS A 159 4.37 15.43 10.44
C LYS A 159 4.15 13.98 10.85
N THR A 160 4.35 13.04 9.91
CA THR A 160 4.06 11.62 10.12
C THR A 160 5.27 10.77 9.76
N ARG A 161 5.68 9.90 10.68
CA ARG A 161 6.73 8.89 10.50
C ARG A 161 6.15 7.51 10.73
N MET A 162 6.46 6.60 9.83
CA MET A 162 6.10 5.20 9.94
C MET A 162 7.36 4.38 9.88
N LEU A 163 7.65 3.65 10.95
CA LEU A 163 8.78 2.74 11.01
C LEU A 163 8.28 1.31 10.94
N VAL A 164 8.82 0.55 10.02
CA VAL A 164 8.62 -0.89 9.94
C VAL A 164 9.96 -1.56 10.21
N LEU A 165 10.04 -2.27 11.33
CA LEU A 165 11.26 -2.94 11.78
C LEU A 165 11.08 -4.45 11.64
N ASP A 166 11.61 -4.99 10.55
CA ASP A 166 11.73 -6.43 10.33
C ASP A 166 13.11 -6.92 10.80
N ALA A 167 13.39 -6.70 12.09
CA ALA A 167 14.64 -7.09 12.71
C ALA A 167 14.36 -7.87 13.99
N CYS A 168 14.87 -9.10 14.04
CA CYS A 168 14.73 -10.00 15.19
C CYS A 168 16.08 -10.51 15.67
N HIS A 169 16.13 -10.90 16.94
CA HIS A 169 17.26 -11.56 17.57
C HIS A 169 17.32 -13.05 17.19
N SER A 170 17.50 -13.35 15.90
CA SER A 170 17.84 -14.70 15.45
C SER A 170 19.36 -14.77 15.22
N GLY A 171 20.10 -15.02 16.31
CA GLY A 171 21.45 -15.57 16.23
C GLY A 171 22.44 -14.77 15.39
N MET A 172 22.95 -13.66 15.94
CA MET A 172 24.18 -13.04 15.41
C MET A 172 25.35 -14.04 15.38
N SER A 173 25.27 -15.15 16.14
CA SER A 173 26.16 -16.30 16.07
C SER A 173 25.41 -17.61 16.39
N LYS A 174 25.94 -18.77 15.96
CA LYS A 174 25.42 -20.09 16.35
C LYS A 174 25.47 -20.25 17.86
N GLY A 175 24.31 -20.21 18.53
CA GLY A 175 24.17 -20.48 19.97
C GLY A 175 24.14 -19.27 20.89
N GLY A 176 24.03 -18.04 20.35
CA GLY A 176 23.75 -16.85 21.16
C GLY A 176 22.34 -16.87 21.78
N PRO A 177 22.11 -16.27 22.95
CA PRO A 177 20.80 -16.31 23.61
C PRO A 177 19.77 -15.49 22.83
N SER A 178 18.78 -16.13 22.21
CA SER A 178 17.62 -15.46 21.60
C SER A 178 16.81 -14.73 22.68
N GLY A 179 16.83 -13.41 22.65
CA GLY A 179 16.12 -12.54 23.58
C GLY A 179 15.56 -11.33 22.85
N ALA A 180 14.33 -10.96 23.08
CA ALA A 180 13.69 -10.01 22.19
C ALA A 180 13.79 -8.55 22.62
N MET A 181 13.61 -7.68 21.62
CA MET A 181 13.72 -6.24 21.71
C MET A 181 12.46 -5.68 22.40
N SER A 182 12.52 -5.38 23.69
CA SER A 182 11.30 -5.24 24.51
C SER A 182 10.94 -3.84 24.95
N TYR A 183 11.83 -3.22 25.72
CA TYR A 183 11.43 -2.19 26.70
C TYR A 183 11.79 -0.81 26.19
N THR A 184 12.93 -0.74 25.54
CA THR A 184 13.53 0.45 24.94
C THR A 184 12.77 0.99 23.72
N LEU A 185 12.07 0.17 22.94
CA LEU A 185 11.31 0.66 21.79
C LEU A 185 10.12 1.51 22.23
N ALA A 186 9.38 1.05 23.24
CA ALA A 186 8.29 1.80 23.85
C ALA A 186 8.82 3.05 24.57
N ASP A 187 9.86 2.92 25.39
CA ASP A 187 10.46 4.06 26.11
C ASP A 187 11.04 5.12 25.16
N ALA A 188 11.69 4.71 24.07
CA ALA A 188 12.23 5.61 23.05
C ALA A 188 11.12 6.40 22.34
N LEU A 189 9.94 5.77 22.16
CA LEU A 189 8.76 6.40 21.58
C LEU A 189 8.04 7.32 22.58
N GLU A 190 7.91 6.90 23.83
CA GLU A 190 7.25 7.65 24.92
C GLU A 190 7.97 8.95 25.30
N SER A 191 9.28 9.04 25.04
CA SER A 191 10.10 10.24 25.26
C SER A 191 9.77 11.47 24.37
N GLY A 192 8.55 11.56 23.82
CA GLY A 192 8.01 12.78 23.20
C GLY A 192 7.96 12.79 21.67
N ALA A 193 7.83 11.63 21.01
CA ALA A 193 7.69 11.57 19.55
C ALA A 193 6.21 11.66 19.13
N THR A 194 5.65 12.85 19.00
CA THR A 194 4.30 12.99 18.40
C THR A 194 4.34 12.68 16.90
N GLY A 195 3.40 11.89 16.38
CA GLY A 195 3.29 11.61 14.94
C GLY A 195 4.21 10.49 14.44
N THR A 196 4.54 9.52 15.31
CA THR A 196 5.32 8.34 14.95
C THR A 196 4.49 7.08 15.18
N ALA A 197 4.52 6.17 14.22
CA ALA A 197 4.00 4.81 14.35
C ALA A 197 5.12 3.81 14.05
N VAL A 198 5.18 2.73 14.81
CA VAL A 198 6.18 1.67 14.65
C VAL A 198 5.49 0.32 14.56
N LEU A 199 5.76 -0.42 13.49
CA LEU A 199 5.33 -1.79 13.27
C LEU A 199 6.56 -2.70 13.29
N SER A 200 6.71 -3.47 14.35
CA SER A 200 7.74 -4.53 14.42
C SER A 200 7.20 -5.84 13.87
N SER A 201 8.04 -6.63 13.20
CA SER A 201 7.66 -7.90 12.58
C SER A 201 7.37 -9.02 13.57
N SER A 202 7.80 -8.90 14.82
CA SER A 202 7.56 -9.88 15.87
C SER A 202 7.38 -9.21 17.24
N ARG A 203 6.82 -9.97 18.20
CA ARG A 203 6.71 -9.57 19.60
C ARG A 203 7.91 -10.02 20.41
N LEU A 204 7.92 -9.58 21.67
CA LEU A 204 8.84 -10.11 22.65
C LEU A 204 8.83 -11.65 22.73
N GLY A 205 10.01 -12.22 22.60
CA GLY A 205 10.32 -13.64 22.68
C GLY A 205 10.15 -14.38 21.36
N GLN A 206 9.85 -13.66 20.27
CA GLN A 206 9.55 -14.25 18.97
C GLN A 206 10.63 -13.92 17.95
N GLU A 207 10.74 -14.79 16.94
CA GLU A 207 11.64 -14.60 15.81
C GLU A 207 10.87 -14.01 14.61
N SER A 208 11.60 -13.42 13.67
CA SER A 208 11.09 -13.11 12.33
C SER A 208 11.66 -14.13 11.36
N PHE A 209 10.79 -14.74 10.56
CA PHE A 209 11.15 -15.89 9.74
C PHE A 209 11.35 -15.53 8.27
N GLU A 210 12.33 -16.17 7.65
CA GLU A 210 12.53 -16.21 6.20
C GLU A 210 11.88 -17.47 5.60
N SER A 211 11.19 -17.31 4.46
CA SER A 211 10.54 -18.41 3.74
C SER A 211 11.15 -18.58 2.36
N ASP A 212 11.67 -19.77 2.08
CA ASP A 212 12.18 -20.12 0.75
C ASP A 212 11.03 -20.23 -0.29
N GLU A 213 9.81 -20.57 0.16
CA GLU A 213 8.61 -20.62 -0.68
C GLU A 213 8.24 -19.20 -1.18
N PHE A 214 8.24 -18.22 -0.28
CA PHE A 214 7.94 -16.83 -0.62
C PHE A 214 9.15 -16.10 -1.21
N ARG A 215 10.35 -16.67 -1.03
CA ARG A 215 11.66 -16.05 -1.28
C ARG A 215 11.81 -14.67 -0.62
N ARG A 216 11.27 -14.54 0.59
CA ARG A 216 11.11 -13.30 1.37
C ARG A 216 11.00 -13.60 2.87
N GLY A 217 11.17 -12.57 3.71
CA GLY A 217 10.65 -12.58 5.07
C GLY A 217 9.14 -12.80 5.08
N VAL A 218 8.63 -13.67 5.95
CA VAL A 218 7.20 -14.03 6.01
C VAL A 218 6.35 -12.80 6.36
N PHE A 219 6.82 -11.99 7.32
CA PHE A 219 6.18 -10.71 7.66
C PHE A 219 6.15 -9.77 6.46
N THR A 220 7.30 -9.57 5.80
CA THR A 220 7.41 -8.65 4.67
C THR A 220 6.54 -9.10 3.49
N HIS A 221 6.44 -10.40 3.23
CA HIS A 221 5.54 -10.96 2.22
C HIS A 221 4.07 -10.53 2.46
N TYR A 222 3.53 -10.75 3.65
CA TYR A 222 2.15 -10.40 3.95
C TYR A 222 1.91 -8.90 4.08
N LEU A 223 2.92 -8.13 4.49
CA LEU A 223 2.87 -6.67 4.46
C LEU A 223 2.76 -6.15 3.02
N ILE A 224 3.54 -6.71 2.08
CA ILE A 224 3.46 -6.36 0.65
C ILE A 224 2.09 -6.75 0.09
N GLU A 225 1.54 -7.92 0.44
CA GLU A 225 0.17 -8.27 0.04
C GLU A 225 -0.86 -7.25 0.55
N ALA A 226 -0.73 -6.80 1.79
CA ALA A 226 -1.61 -5.79 2.36
C ALA A 226 -1.52 -4.47 1.60
N LEU A 227 -0.30 -3.98 1.35
CA LEU A 227 -0.05 -2.76 0.58
C LEU A 227 -0.56 -2.84 -0.85
N GLY A 228 -0.54 -4.04 -1.44
CA GLY A 228 -1.10 -4.34 -2.75
C GLY A 228 -2.63 -4.40 -2.80
N GLY A 229 -3.32 -4.23 -1.66
CA GLY A 229 -4.78 -4.24 -1.59
C GLY A 229 -5.38 -5.65 -1.66
N ALA A 230 -4.74 -6.64 -1.03
CA ALA A 230 -5.32 -7.98 -0.91
C ALA A 230 -6.76 -7.95 -0.36
N ALA A 231 -7.56 -8.96 -0.74
CA ALA A 231 -8.97 -8.99 -0.38
C ALA A 231 -9.18 -8.98 1.15
N GLY A 232 -10.03 -8.06 1.63
CA GLY A 232 -10.34 -7.91 3.06
C GLY A 232 -9.25 -7.22 3.89
N VAL A 233 -8.29 -6.55 3.24
CA VAL A 233 -7.37 -5.61 3.92
C VAL A 233 -8.13 -4.33 4.25
N ASP A 234 -8.75 -3.69 3.25
CA ASP A 234 -9.64 -2.53 3.41
C ASP A 234 -10.95 -2.97 4.07
N ARG A 235 -11.09 -2.65 5.35
CA ARG A 235 -12.18 -3.09 6.22
C ARG A 235 -13.25 -2.03 6.40
N ASP A 236 -12.88 -0.76 6.30
CA ASP A 236 -13.83 0.35 6.38
C ASP A 236 -14.33 0.81 5.00
N HIS A 237 -13.76 0.24 3.92
CA HIS A 237 -14.14 0.47 2.54
C HIS A 237 -13.93 1.93 2.12
N ASP A 238 -12.97 2.63 2.72
CA ASP A 238 -12.64 4.01 2.37
C ASP A 238 -11.76 4.13 1.10
N GLY A 239 -11.42 2.99 0.49
CA GLY A 239 -10.57 2.91 -0.69
C GLY A 239 -9.09 3.13 -0.36
N ARG A 240 -8.70 3.07 0.92
CA ARG A 240 -7.34 3.25 1.41
C ARG A 240 -6.92 2.04 2.23
N ILE A 241 -5.62 1.78 2.25
CA ILE A 241 -5.03 0.82 3.18
C ILE A 241 -4.36 1.62 4.28
N SER A 242 -4.97 1.67 5.45
CA SER A 242 -4.36 2.25 6.64
C SER A 242 -3.27 1.34 7.21
N LEU A 243 -2.39 1.92 8.03
CA LEU A 243 -1.40 1.17 8.80
C LEU A 243 -2.06 0.16 9.76
N ASP A 244 -3.23 0.48 10.32
CA ASP A 244 -4.00 -0.43 11.17
C ASP A 244 -4.44 -1.67 10.39
N GLU A 245 -5.00 -1.45 9.20
CA GLU A 245 -5.50 -2.53 8.35
C GLU A 245 -4.37 -3.40 7.81
N ALA A 246 -3.27 -2.78 7.38
CA ALA A 246 -2.09 -3.53 6.95
C ALA A 246 -1.50 -4.35 8.10
N ALA A 247 -1.38 -3.78 9.30
CA ALA A 247 -0.90 -4.50 10.48
C ALA A 247 -1.83 -5.66 10.86
N LEU A 248 -3.14 -5.42 10.86
CA LEU A 248 -4.14 -6.44 11.20
C LEU A 248 -4.22 -7.55 10.14
N TYR A 249 -4.14 -7.23 8.85
CA TYR A 249 -4.05 -8.24 7.79
C TYR A 249 -2.80 -9.08 7.95
N THR A 250 -1.65 -8.44 8.15
CA THR A 250 -0.36 -9.10 8.34
C THR A 250 -0.38 -10.02 9.55
N GLU A 251 -0.95 -9.57 10.68
CA GLU A 251 -1.12 -10.39 11.89
C GLU A 251 -1.97 -11.64 11.63
N ARG A 252 -3.13 -11.50 10.97
CA ARG A 252 -4.01 -12.63 10.65
C ARG A 252 -3.30 -13.67 9.77
N ARG A 253 -2.59 -13.21 8.73
CA ARG A 253 -1.86 -14.09 7.81
C ARG A 253 -0.68 -14.79 8.47
N LEU A 254 0.07 -14.07 9.31
CA LEU A 254 1.14 -14.67 10.11
C LEU A 254 0.62 -15.73 11.07
N PHE A 255 -0.55 -15.51 11.67
CA PHE A 255 -1.19 -16.52 12.51
C PHE A 255 -1.60 -17.77 11.71
N GLU A 256 -2.21 -17.60 10.53
CA GLU A 256 -2.57 -18.71 9.63
C GLU A 256 -1.35 -19.51 9.17
N TRP A 257 -0.31 -18.81 8.71
CA TRP A 257 0.97 -19.41 8.32
C TRP A 257 1.62 -20.14 9.50
N GLY A 258 1.70 -19.50 10.67
CA GLY A 258 2.34 -20.05 11.87
C GLY A 258 1.69 -21.34 12.36
N ARG A 259 0.36 -21.47 12.24
CA ARG A 259 -0.37 -22.73 12.54
C ARG A 259 0.07 -23.88 11.64
N THR A 260 0.39 -23.60 10.38
CA THR A 260 0.81 -24.61 9.40
C THR A 260 2.30 -24.94 9.57
N ALA A 261 3.12 -23.92 9.83
CA ALA A 261 4.57 -24.05 9.99
C ALA A 261 5.02 -24.53 11.38
N GLY A 262 4.12 -24.56 12.37
CA GLY A 262 4.48 -24.82 13.77
C GLY A 262 5.41 -23.74 14.32
N ARG A 263 5.12 -22.48 14.01
CA ARG A 263 5.89 -21.29 14.39
C ARG A 263 4.96 -20.20 14.92
N VAL A 264 5.51 -19.29 15.70
CA VAL A 264 4.77 -18.13 16.23
C VAL A 264 5.53 -16.86 15.86
N GLN A 265 4.87 -16.00 15.09
CA GLN A 265 5.32 -14.66 14.78
C GLN A 265 4.08 -13.76 14.81
N GLN A 266 4.13 -12.71 15.63
CA GLN A 266 3.04 -11.75 15.82
C GLN A 266 3.62 -10.35 15.67
N PRO A 267 3.15 -9.54 14.71
CA PRO A 267 3.63 -8.20 14.58
C PRO A 267 3.15 -7.34 15.76
N TRP A 268 3.88 -6.27 16.04
CA TRP A 268 3.53 -5.34 17.12
C TRP A 268 3.52 -3.91 16.61
N LEU A 269 2.34 -3.29 16.65
CA LEU A 269 2.13 -1.90 16.30
C LEU A 269 2.08 -1.02 17.57
N ILE A 270 2.90 0.04 17.60
CA ILE A 270 2.95 1.07 18.64
C ILE A 270 2.74 2.45 17.99
N ARG A 271 2.03 3.36 18.67
CA ARG A 271 1.73 4.72 18.18
C ARG A 271 1.92 5.75 19.27
N THR A 272 2.37 6.95 18.88
CA THR A 272 2.56 8.08 19.79
C THR A 272 2.05 9.42 19.20
N GLY A 273 1.37 10.22 20.03
CA GLY A 273 0.88 11.58 19.70
C GLY A 273 -0.12 11.65 18.53
N SER A 274 0.08 12.58 17.59
CA SER A 274 -0.80 12.85 16.43
C SER A 274 -0.92 11.70 15.40
N ALA A 275 -0.25 10.58 15.63
CA ALA A 275 -0.47 9.31 14.92
C ALA A 275 -1.80 8.62 15.32
N SER A 276 -2.72 9.35 15.96
CA SER A 276 -4.07 8.90 16.29
C SER A 276 -5.04 8.95 15.11
N ALA A 277 -4.73 9.71 14.05
CA ALA A 277 -5.46 9.67 12.79
C ALA A 277 -5.00 8.48 11.93
N PRO A 278 -5.89 7.81 11.17
CA PRO A 278 -5.52 6.72 10.28
C PRO A 278 -4.39 7.14 9.34
N ILE A 279 -3.31 6.36 9.34
CA ILE A 279 -2.17 6.63 8.48
C ILE A 279 -2.30 5.77 7.22
N ALA A 280 -2.77 6.37 6.12
CA ALA A 280 -2.90 5.68 4.84
C ALA A 280 -1.52 5.34 4.24
N LEU A 281 -1.25 4.05 4.01
CA LEU A 281 -0.03 3.51 3.43
C LEU A 281 -0.09 3.44 1.90
N SER A 282 -1.20 2.96 1.37
CA SER A 282 -1.52 2.91 -0.05
C SER A 282 -3.00 3.24 -0.23
N LEU A 283 -3.43 3.50 -1.46
CA LEU A 283 -4.85 3.42 -1.77
C LEU A 283 -5.14 2.04 -2.37
N VAL A 284 -6.30 1.49 -2.03
CA VAL A 284 -6.84 0.36 -2.76
C VAL A 284 -7.14 0.88 -4.16
N PRO A 285 -6.60 0.28 -5.24
CA PRO A 285 -7.15 0.58 -6.55
C PRO A 285 -8.66 0.44 -6.45
N GLU A 286 -9.45 1.42 -6.91
CA GLU A 286 -10.90 1.26 -7.00
C GLU A 286 -11.17 -0.05 -7.76
N VAL A 287 -11.41 -1.12 -7.00
CA VAL A 287 -11.95 -2.35 -7.52
C VAL A 287 -13.41 -1.99 -7.66
N ASP A 288 -13.81 -1.59 -8.85
CA ASP A 288 -15.23 -1.49 -9.14
C ASP A 288 -15.82 -2.91 -9.00
N ILE A 289 -16.33 -3.22 -7.82
CA ILE A 289 -17.19 -4.37 -7.62
C ILE A 289 -18.55 -3.94 -8.14
N PHE A 290 -18.79 -4.19 -9.42
CA PHE A 290 -20.16 -4.16 -9.93
C PHE A 290 -20.88 -5.39 -9.36
N GLY A 291 -21.77 -5.18 -8.39
CA GLY A 291 -22.67 -6.19 -7.87
C GLY A 291 -23.99 -6.14 -8.63
N ALA A 292 -24.23 -7.08 -9.56
CA ALA A 292 -25.52 -7.17 -10.24
C ALA A 292 -26.35 -8.33 -9.66
N ARG A 293 -27.54 -8.04 -9.13
CA ARG A 293 -28.52 -9.06 -8.75
C ARG A 293 -29.58 -9.17 -9.85
N ALA A 294 -29.63 -10.32 -10.53
CA ALA A 294 -30.67 -10.61 -11.53
C ALA A 294 -31.58 -11.74 -11.04
N LYS A 295 -32.89 -11.49 -10.92
CA LYS A 295 -33.90 -12.51 -10.61
C LYS A 295 -34.65 -12.87 -11.89
N SER A 296 -34.67 -14.15 -12.28
CA SER A 296 -35.54 -14.58 -13.38
C SER A 296 -37.00 -14.56 -12.91
N VAL A 297 -37.88 -13.96 -13.71
CA VAL A 297 -39.33 -13.89 -13.41
C VAL A 297 -40.07 -15.15 -13.89
N GLU A 298 -39.45 -16.00 -14.72
CA GLU A 298 -40.12 -17.17 -15.31
C GLU A 298 -39.41 -18.51 -15.08
N ALA A 299 -38.18 -18.54 -14.55
CA ALA A 299 -37.41 -19.77 -14.35
C ALA A 299 -37.16 -20.13 -12.88
N MET A 300 -38.17 -20.03 -11.99
CA MET A 300 -38.14 -20.51 -10.59
C MET A 300 -36.82 -20.32 -9.79
N GLY A 301 -35.98 -19.32 -10.12
CA GLY A 301 -34.59 -19.23 -9.69
C GLY A 301 -33.90 -17.88 -9.96
N THR A 302 -32.78 -17.64 -9.27
CA THR A 302 -32.03 -16.38 -9.23
C THR A 302 -30.58 -16.59 -9.72
N LEU A 303 -30.02 -15.61 -10.43
CA LEU A 303 -28.60 -15.55 -10.78
C LEU A 303 -27.95 -14.43 -9.98
N HIS A 304 -27.09 -14.79 -9.03
CA HIS A 304 -26.25 -13.82 -8.34
C HIS A 304 -24.95 -13.64 -9.13
N VAL A 305 -24.67 -12.43 -9.60
CA VAL A 305 -23.48 -12.12 -10.37
C VAL A 305 -22.60 -11.12 -9.62
N THR A 306 -21.33 -11.45 -9.46
CA THR A 306 -20.33 -10.54 -8.91
C THR A 306 -19.25 -10.33 -9.95
N PHE A 307 -19.03 -9.08 -10.34
CA PHE A 307 -17.87 -8.71 -11.14
C PHE A 307 -16.74 -8.22 -10.23
N LYS A 308 -15.52 -8.59 -10.60
CA LYS A 308 -14.29 -8.00 -10.06
C LYS A 308 -13.52 -7.42 -11.22
N VAL A 309 -13.26 -6.12 -11.19
CA VAL A 309 -12.46 -5.41 -12.19
C VAL A 309 -11.11 -5.08 -11.58
N GLU A 310 -10.02 -5.51 -12.23
CA GLU A 310 -8.64 -5.32 -11.76
C GLU A 310 -7.81 -4.67 -12.89
N PRO A 311 -7.01 -3.62 -12.64
CA PRO A 311 -6.09 -3.11 -13.64
C PRO A 311 -4.96 -4.12 -13.92
N GLU A 312 -4.57 -4.28 -15.19
CA GLU A 312 -3.39 -5.05 -15.62
C GLU A 312 -2.67 -4.31 -16.75
N GLY A 313 -1.56 -3.63 -16.42
CA GLY A 313 -0.83 -2.80 -17.37
C GLY A 313 -1.69 -1.66 -17.91
N ASN A 314 -1.89 -1.61 -19.23
CA ASN A 314 -2.74 -0.62 -19.91
C ASN A 314 -4.14 -1.17 -20.24
N GLN A 315 -4.60 -2.18 -19.50
CA GLN A 315 -5.89 -2.85 -19.67
C GLN A 315 -6.58 -3.07 -18.33
N PHE A 316 -7.85 -3.47 -18.38
CA PHE A 316 -8.64 -3.86 -17.23
C PHE A 316 -9.11 -5.31 -17.39
N LEU A 317 -8.84 -6.13 -16.38
CA LEU A 317 -9.30 -7.50 -16.27
C LEU A 317 -10.65 -7.55 -15.59
N VAL A 318 -11.63 -8.18 -16.23
CA VAL A 318 -12.94 -8.44 -15.65
C VAL A 318 -13.06 -9.93 -15.37
N ARG A 319 -13.24 -10.25 -14.09
CA ARG A 319 -13.63 -11.57 -13.61
C ARG A 319 -15.08 -11.54 -13.18
N ALA A 320 -15.82 -12.60 -13.47
CA ALA A 320 -17.20 -12.72 -13.04
C ALA A 320 -17.42 -14.07 -12.37
N ALA A 321 -18.14 -14.05 -11.25
CA ALA A 321 -18.61 -15.21 -10.55
C ALA A 321 -20.14 -15.23 -10.62
N ILE A 322 -20.71 -16.34 -11.08
CA ILE A 322 -22.15 -16.53 -11.16
C ILE A 322 -22.57 -17.66 -10.25
N ARG A 323 -23.48 -17.37 -9.32
CA ARG A 323 -24.14 -18.37 -8.48
C ARG A 323 -25.60 -18.53 -8.90
N PRO A 324 -25.95 -19.63 -9.59
CA PRO A 324 -27.34 -19.96 -9.85
C PRO A 324 -28.01 -20.55 -8.60
N GLU A 325 -29.23 -20.13 -8.31
CA GLU A 325 -30.05 -20.61 -7.19
C GLU A 325 -31.45 -20.94 -7.71
N GLY A 326 -31.96 -22.16 -7.49
CA GLY A 326 -33.31 -22.55 -7.93
C GLY A 326 -33.48 -22.78 -9.45
N LEU A 327 -32.41 -22.67 -10.25
CA LEU A 327 -32.46 -22.99 -11.68
C LEU A 327 -32.41 -24.51 -11.93
N PRO A 328 -33.21 -25.05 -12.87
CA PRO A 328 -33.13 -26.46 -13.26
C PRO A 328 -31.77 -26.79 -13.88
N PRO A 329 -31.25 -28.02 -13.70
CA PRO A 329 -29.95 -28.43 -14.22
C PRO A 329 -29.92 -28.44 -15.76
N GLY A 330 -28.79 -28.04 -16.35
CA GLY A 330 -28.70 -27.78 -17.78
C GLY A 330 -27.47 -26.94 -18.17
N LYS A 331 -27.41 -26.54 -19.45
CA LYS A 331 -26.42 -25.59 -19.97
C LYS A 331 -27.14 -24.39 -20.56
N GLY A 332 -26.61 -23.19 -20.36
CA GLY A 332 -27.14 -22.00 -21.01
C GLY A 332 -26.09 -20.91 -21.14
N TYR A 333 -26.41 -19.85 -21.86
CA TYR A 333 -25.51 -18.70 -21.99
C TYR A 333 -26.16 -17.45 -21.43
N VAL A 334 -25.34 -16.63 -20.78
CA VAL A 334 -25.67 -15.25 -20.43
C VAL A 334 -24.75 -14.31 -21.20
N SER A 335 -25.30 -13.18 -21.63
CA SER A 335 -24.48 -12.10 -22.17
C SER A 335 -24.27 -11.02 -21.12
N PHE A 336 -23.12 -10.37 -21.19
CA PHE A 336 -22.76 -9.21 -20.40
C PHE A 336 -22.43 -8.07 -21.32
N THR A 337 -22.76 -6.84 -20.92
CA THR A 337 -22.34 -5.62 -21.59
C THR A 337 -21.54 -4.76 -20.64
N ALA A 338 -20.38 -4.28 -21.09
CA ALA A 338 -19.62 -3.21 -20.46
C ALA A 338 -19.77 -1.93 -21.26
N THR A 339 -20.14 -0.84 -20.59
CA THR A 339 -19.96 0.52 -21.13
C THR A 339 -18.63 1.04 -20.61
N LEU A 340 -17.74 1.47 -21.51
CA LEU A 340 -16.42 1.99 -21.19
C LEU A 340 -16.46 3.51 -20.98
N GLU A 341 -15.45 4.08 -20.32
CA GLU A 341 -15.29 5.55 -20.18
C GLU A 341 -15.31 6.30 -21.52
N SER A 342 -14.84 5.67 -22.60
CA SER A 342 -14.91 6.22 -23.96
C SER A 342 -16.32 6.27 -24.55
N GLY A 343 -17.33 5.75 -23.84
CA GLY A 343 -18.69 5.51 -24.33
C GLY A 343 -18.83 4.27 -25.20
N THR A 344 -17.72 3.57 -25.51
CA THR A 344 -17.75 2.33 -26.28
C THR A 344 -18.45 1.23 -25.48
N ARG A 345 -19.35 0.49 -26.13
CA ARG A 345 -19.96 -0.70 -25.54
C ARG A 345 -19.34 -1.96 -26.10
N THR A 346 -19.00 -2.89 -25.21
CA THR A 346 -18.53 -4.22 -25.58
C THR A 346 -19.35 -5.28 -24.87
N SER A 347 -19.60 -6.41 -25.53
CA SER A 347 -20.37 -7.50 -24.96
C SER A 347 -19.68 -8.84 -25.17
N TRP A 348 -19.86 -9.72 -24.20
CA TRP A 348 -19.35 -11.09 -24.26
C TRP A 348 -20.38 -12.03 -23.67
N ARG A 349 -20.28 -13.31 -24.05
CA ARG A 349 -21.14 -14.37 -23.54
C ARG A 349 -20.35 -15.31 -22.67
N ALA A 350 -21.02 -15.85 -21.66
CA ALA A 350 -20.43 -16.87 -20.81
C ALA A 350 -21.38 -18.05 -20.68
N LEU A 351 -20.79 -19.25 -20.73
CA LEU A 351 -21.50 -20.49 -20.49
C LEU A 351 -21.78 -20.64 -18.99
N ILE A 352 -23.03 -20.92 -18.65
CA ILE A 352 -23.46 -21.31 -17.31
C ILE A 352 -23.77 -22.81 -17.34
N LEU A 353 -23.16 -23.54 -16.42
CA LEU A 353 -23.57 -24.89 -16.06
C LEU A 353 -24.57 -24.77 -14.91
N GLN A 354 -25.85 -25.01 -15.21
CA GLN A 354 -26.91 -25.03 -14.21
C GLN A 354 -26.82 -26.36 -13.45
N GLY A 355 -26.85 -26.29 -12.11
CA GLY A 355 -26.53 -27.41 -11.22
C GLY A 355 -25.13 -27.32 -10.59
N SER A 356 -24.27 -26.42 -11.06
CA SER A 356 -23.01 -26.06 -10.38
C SER A 356 -23.24 -24.98 -9.32
N PRO A 357 -22.68 -25.12 -8.11
CA PRO A 357 -22.84 -24.12 -7.03
C PRO A 357 -22.13 -22.79 -7.33
N LEU A 358 -21.21 -22.77 -8.30
CA LEU A 358 -20.47 -21.59 -8.73
C LEU A 358 -19.99 -21.78 -10.18
N ASN A 359 -20.19 -20.77 -11.03
CA ASN A 359 -19.62 -20.69 -12.36
C ASN A 359 -18.62 -19.53 -12.39
N LEU A 360 -17.35 -19.85 -12.66
CA LEU A 360 -16.29 -18.85 -12.88
C LEU A 360 -16.19 -18.60 -14.38
N LEU A 361 -16.28 -17.34 -14.77
CA LEU A 361 -16.27 -16.98 -16.19
C LEU A 361 -14.85 -16.76 -16.71
N PRO A 362 -14.62 -16.98 -18.02
CA PRO A 362 -13.35 -16.63 -18.65
C PRO A 362 -13.03 -15.15 -18.44
N LEU A 363 -11.77 -14.90 -18.07
CA LEU A 363 -11.20 -13.57 -17.90
C LEU A 363 -11.45 -12.72 -19.15
N GLN A 364 -12.06 -11.55 -18.98
CA GLN A 364 -12.22 -10.58 -20.07
C GLN A 364 -11.22 -9.44 -19.92
N ARG A 365 -10.72 -8.95 -21.06
CA ARG A 365 -9.76 -7.84 -21.13
C ARG A 365 -10.43 -6.64 -21.80
N LEU A 366 -10.48 -5.53 -21.09
CA LEU A 366 -11.03 -4.27 -21.57
C LEU A 366 -9.90 -3.26 -21.79
N PRO A 367 -9.97 -2.45 -22.87
CA PRO A 367 -8.94 -1.47 -23.18
C PRO A 367 -9.00 -0.21 -22.30
N SER A 368 -10.09 -0.01 -21.55
CA SER A 368 -10.29 1.10 -20.61
C SER A 368 -11.27 0.69 -19.51
N ARG A 369 -11.38 1.51 -18.45
CA ARG A 369 -12.22 1.21 -17.30
C ARG A 369 -13.70 1.11 -17.71
N PRO A 370 -14.45 0.09 -17.24
CA PRO A 370 -15.89 0.04 -17.42
C PRO A 370 -16.59 0.98 -16.43
N THR A 371 -17.49 1.82 -16.91
CA THR A 371 -18.35 2.68 -16.09
C THR A 371 -19.67 2.01 -15.71
N GLN A 372 -20.06 0.96 -16.45
CA GLN A 372 -21.23 0.15 -16.17
C GLN A 372 -21.00 -1.28 -16.65
N LEU A 373 -21.36 -2.27 -15.83
CA LEU A 373 -21.43 -3.69 -16.19
C LEU A 373 -22.85 -4.20 -15.98
N THR A 374 -23.49 -4.66 -17.05
CA THR A 374 -24.87 -5.14 -17.02
C THR A 374 -24.99 -6.56 -17.53
N LEU A 375 -25.92 -7.31 -16.95
CA LEU A 375 -26.37 -8.60 -17.48
C LEU A 375 -27.44 -8.32 -18.54
N GLU A 376 -27.32 -8.91 -19.74
CA GLU A 376 -28.42 -8.85 -20.69
C GLU A 376 -29.58 -9.74 -20.23
N GLU A 377 -30.80 -9.27 -20.49
CA GLU A 377 -32.07 -9.89 -20.07
C GLU A 377 -32.43 -11.20 -20.82
N ARG A 378 -31.44 -12.02 -21.17
CA ARG A 378 -31.63 -13.25 -21.96
C ARG A 378 -30.72 -14.37 -21.48
N LEU A 379 -31.33 -15.50 -21.11
CA LEU A 379 -30.65 -16.78 -20.88
C LEU A 379 -30.89 -17.69 -22.08
N TYR A 380 -29.87 -18.00 -22.86
CA TYR A 380 -30.01 -18.83 -24.05
C TYR A 380 -29.98 -20.32 -23.71
N THR A 381 -30.76 -21.12 -24.44
CA THR A 381 -30.68 -22.59 -24.43
C THR A 381 -29.35 -23.10 -25.00
N PRO A 382 -28.93 -24.35 -24.72
CA PRO A 382 -27.64 -24.88 -25.18
C PRO A 382 -27.43 -24.79 -26.70
N ASP A 383 -28.51 -24.83 -27.48
CA ASP A 383 -28.52 -24.77 -28.95
C ASP A 383 -28.53 -23.34 -29.51
N MET A 384 -28.56 -22.32 -28.65
CA MET A 384 -28.57 -20.89 -29.01
C MET A 384 -29.77 -20.42 -29.84
N THR A 385 -30.80 -21.25 -30.04
CA THR A 385 -31.95 -20.91 -30.90
C THR A 385 -33.13 -20.31 -30.14
N SER A 386 -33.17 -20.50 -28.82
CA SER A 386 -34.21 -19.96 -27.95
C SER A 386 -33.63 -19.35 -26.69
N PHE A 387 -34.36 -18.46 -26.04
CA PHE A 387 -33.94 -17.84 -24.79
C PHE A 387 -35.10 -17.69 -23.82
N VAL A 388 -34.79 -17.76 -22.53
CA VAL A 388 -35.69 -17.39 -21.45
C VAL A 388 -35.42 -15.91 -21.13
N PRO A 389 -36.45 -15.04 -21.14
CA PRO A 389 -36.29 -13.66 -20.70
C PRO A 389 -35.92 -13.63 -19.21
N VAL A 390 -34.92 -12.81 -18.87
CA VAL A 390 -34.48 -12.59 -17.49
C VAL A 390 -34.70 -11.13 -17.18
N ARG A 391 -35.44 -10.78 -16.13
CA ARG A 391 -35.62 -9.37 -15.76
C ARG A 391 -34.52 -8.98 -14.77
N VAL A 392 -33.78 -7.91 -15.03
CA VAL A 392 -32.86 -7.38 -14.02
C VAL A 392 -33.70 -6.68 -12.95
N VAL A 393 -33.58 -7.11 -11.69
CA VAL A 393 -34.44 -6.62 -10.59
C VAL A 393 -33.73 -5.54 -9.78
N GLU A 394 -32.40 -5.60 -9.64
CA GLU A 394 -31.59 -4.54 -9.01
C GLU A 394 -30.20 -4.47 -9.65
N GLU A 395 -29.87 -3.33 -10.27
CA GLU A 395 -28.47 -2.92 -10.48
C GLU A 395 -28.04 -2.16 -9.23
N SER A 396 -27.23 -2.78 -8.38
CA SER A 396 -26.45 -2.01 -7.41
C SER A 396 -25.15 -1.62 -8.11
N ALA A 397 -25.09 -0.39 -8.60
CA ALA A 397 -23.84 0.33 -8.41
C ALA A 397 -23.61 0.34 -6.89
N ALA A 398 -22.44 -0.10 -6.43
CA ALA A 398 -22.14 -0.17 -5.01
C ALA A 398 -22.49 1.17 -4.36
N ALA A 399 -23.38 1.15 -3.37
CA ALA A 399 -23.54 2.25 -2.44
C ALA A 399 -22.40 2.12 -1.43
N HIS A 400 -21.40 2.99 -1.63
CA HIS A 400 -20.29 3.40 -0.77
C HIS A 400 -19.49 2.27 -0.10
#